data_AF-A0A2V7ILM2-F1
#
_entry.id   AF-A0A2V7ILM2-F1
#
_cell.length_a   1.000
_cell.length_b   1.000
_cell.length_c   1.000
_cell.angle_alpha   90.00
_cell.angle_beta   90.00
_cell.angle_gamma   90.00
#
_symmetry.space_group_name_H-M   'P 1'
#
loop_
_entity.id
_entity.type
_entity.pdbx_description
1 polymer ?
#
loop_
_entity_poly.entity_id
_entity_poly.type
_entity_poly.pdbx_seq_one_letter_code
_entity_poly.pdbx_strand_id
1 'polypeptide(L)'
;MHNFETVLTLLVGVTLLALMARRFQLPTPALLVVGGLLVAVVPGLPTVQFDPRLVFLIFVPPLLYRASLLASYRDVRANFRPILSLGVGHVLFATIVIAWVAHNAIPGLPWASAFALGAVVSPPDV
;
A
#
# COMPACT_ATOMS: atom_id res chain seq x y z
N MET A 1 -11.66 -4.74 -27.25
CA MET A 1 -12.82 -3.93 -26.79
C MET A 1 -13.15 -4.24 -25.33
N HIS A 2 -13.45 -5.49 -24.95
CA HIS A 2 -13.78 -5.87 -23.55
C HIS A 2 -12.78 -5.43 -22.44
N ASN A 3 -11.46 -5.49 -22.67
CA ASN A 3 -10.49 -5.09 -21.65
C ASN A 3 -10.52 -3.59 -21.34
N PHE A 4 -10.76 -2.77 -22.37
CA PHE A 4 -10.84 -1.32 -22.20
C PHE A 4 -12.08 -0.94 -21.39
N GLU A 5 -13.24 -1.51 -21.74
CA GLU A 5 -14.50 -1.33 -21.00
C GLU A 5 -14.37 -1.77 -19.53
N THR A 6 -13.67 -2.89 -19.28
CA THR A 6 -13.43 -3.38 -17.91
C THR A 6 -12.58 -2.39 -17.11
N VAL A 7 -11.48 -1.89 -17.67
CA VAL A 7 -10.62 -0.90 -17.00
C VAL A 7 -11.39 0.39 -16.74
N LEU A 8 -12.21 0.83 -17.69
CA LEU A 8 -13.02 2.04 -17.56
C LEU A 8 -14.09 1.88 -16.46
N THR A 9 -14.73 0.71 -16.39
CA THR A 9 -15.68 0.36 -15.33
C THR A 9 -15.02 0.32 -13.96
N LEU A 10 -13.81 -0.26 -13.86
CA LEU A 10 -13.01 -0.24 -12.63
C LEU A 10 -12.64 1.19 -12.23
N LEU A 11 -12.25 2.04 -13.19
CA LEU A 11 -11.90 3.43 -12.94
C LEU A 11 -13.11 4.22 -12.39
N VAL A 12 -14.29 4.01 -12.98
CA VAL A 12 -15.55 4.57 -12.48
C VAL A 12 -15.86 4.07 -11.08
N GLY A 13 -15.73 2.76 -10.84
CA GLY A 13 -15.93 2.15 -9.52
C GLY A 13 -15.00 2.74 -8.45
N VAL A 14 -13.70 2.83 -8.73
CA VAL A 14 -12.71 3.46 -7.84
C VAL A 14 -13.07 4.93 -7.56
N THR A 15 -13.50 5.67 -8.59
CA THR A 15 -13.89 7.08 -8.43
C THR A 15 -15.14 7.24 -7.56
N LEU A 16 -16.15 6.39 -7.75
CA LEU A 16 -17.36 6.38 -6.94
C LEU A 16 -17.06 6.03 -5.48
N LEU A 17 -16.25 5.01 -5.24
CA LEU A 17 -15.80 4.65 -3.89
C LEU A 17 -15.01 5.79 -3.25
N ALA A 18 -14.11 6.45 -3.98
CA ALA A 18 -13.35 7.59 -3.46
C ALA A 18 -14.26 8.79 -3.11
N LEU A 19 -15.26 9.07 -3.93
CA LEU A 19 -16.27 10.10 -3.64
C LEU A 19 -17.09 9.74 -2.40
N MET A 20 -17.47 8.48 -2.27
CA MET A 20 -18.23 7.98 -1.14
C MET A 20 -17.41 8.03 0.16
N ALA A 21 -16.14 7.64 0.12
CA ALA A 21 -15.22 7.78 1.24
C ALA A 21 -15.14 9.23 1.73
N ARG A 22 -14.99 10.19 0.81
CA ARG A 22 -14.99 11.62 1.13
C ARG A 22 -16.33 12.08 1.71
N ARG A 23 -17.45 11.63 1.15
CA ARG A 23 -18.80 12.03 1.58
C ARG A 23 -19.14 11.55 2.99
N PHE A 24 -18.67 10.36 3.37
CA PHE A 24 -18.88 9.75 4.68
C PHE A 24 -17.69 9.93 5.64
N GLN A 25 -16.65 10.69 5.25
CA GLN A 25 -15.43 10.90 6.02
C GLN A 25 -14.73 9.60 6.45
N LEU A 26 -14.82 8.56 5.61
CA LEU A 26 -14.17 7.28 5.83
C LEU A 26 -12.74 7.29 5.25
N PRO A 27 -11.81 6.49 5.82
CA PRO A 27 -10.49 6.29 5.23
C PRO A 27 -10.61 5.73 3.81
N THR A 28 -10.22 6.54 2.82
CA THR A 28 -10.30 6.17 1.40
C THR A 28 -9.63 4.82 1.10
N PRO A 29 -8.42 4.53 1.60
CA PRO A 29 -7.77 3.24 1.35
C PRO A 29 -8.60 2.05 1.85
N ALA A 30 -9.19 2.16 3.03
CA ALA A 30 -10.02 1.08 3.60
C ALA A 30 -11.25 0.81 2.73
N LEU A 31 -11.95 1.85 2.28
CA LEU A 31 -13.13 1.68 1.45
C LEU A 31 -12.79 1.12 0.05
N LEU A 32 -11.64 1.49 -0.50
CA LEU A 32 -11.14 0.94 -1.76
C LEU A 32 -10.79 -0.54 -1.64
N VAL A 33 -10.15 -0.96 -0.55
CA VAL A 33 -9.83 -2.39 -0.30
C VAL A 33 -11.11 -3.21 -0.16
N VAL A 34 -12.07 -2.73 0.65
CA VAL A 34 -13.36 -3.42 0.84
C VAL A 34 -14.13 -3.47 -0.48
N GLY A 35 -14.20 -2.36 -1.21
CA GLY A 35 -14.87 -2.32 -2.51
C GLY A 35 -14.22 -3.26 -3.54
N GLY A 36 -12.89 -3.29 -3.61
CA GLY A 36 -12.15 -4.22 -4.46
C GLY A 36 -12.39 -5.68 -4.09
N LEU A 37 -12.44 -6.00 -2.80
CA LEU A 37 -12.76 -7.35 -2.31
C LEU A 37 -14.19 -7.75 -2.69
N LEU A 38 -15.17 -6.84 -2.54
CA LEU A 38 -16.56 -7.08 -2.94
C LEU A 38 -16.66 -7.33 -4.46
N VAL A 39 -15.92 -6.58 -5.27
CA VAL A 39 -15.87 -6.80 -6.73
C VAL A 39 -15.21 -8.15 -7.05
N ALA A 40 -14.15 -8.53 -6.34
CA ALA A 40 -13.41 -9.78 -6.59
C ALA A 40 -14.24 -11.05 -6.33
N VAL A 41 -15.26 -10.98 -5.46
CA VAL A 41 -16.15 -12.13 -5.16
C VAL A 41 -17.37 -12.21 -6.07
N VAL A 42 -17.64 -11.22 -6.93
CA VAL A 42 -18.79 -11.25 -7.84
C VAL A 42 -18.54 -12.25 -8.98
N PRO A 43 -19.34 -13.31 -9.12
CA PRO A 43 -19.18 -14.29 -10.17
C PRO A 43 -19.50 -13.69 -11.55
N GLY A 44 -18.71 -14.02 -12.56
CA GLY A 44 -18.92 -13.58 -13.95
C GLY A 44 -18.17 -12.31 -14.37
N LEU A 45 -17.42 -11.68 -13.46
CA LEU A 45 -16.49 -10.60 -13.83
C LEU A 45 -15.18 -11.16 -14.41
N PRO A 46 -14.62 -10.52 -15.45
CA PRO A 46 -13.33 -10.91 -16.00
C PRO A 46 -12.22 -10.71 -14.96
N THR A 47 -11.37 -11.73 -14.80
CA THR A 47 -10.21 -11.67 -13.92
C THR A 47 -9.12 -10.80 -14.53
N VAL A 48 -9.06 -9.54 -14.09
CA VAL A 48 -7.98 -8.62 -14.48
C VAL A 48 -6.74 -8.93 -13.63
N GLN A 49 -5.77 -9.61 -14.23
CA GLN A 49 -4.45 -9.81 -13.62
C GLN A 49 -3.51 -8.69 -14.08
N PHE A 50 -3.05 -7.88 -13.13
CA PHE A 50 -2.00 -6.90 -13.38
C PHE A 50 -0.63 -7.53 -13.15
N ASP A 51 0.33 -7.26 -14.03
CA ASP A 51 1.73 -7.63 -13.79
C ASP A 51 2.24 -6.80 -12.58
N PRO A 52 2.62 -7.45 -11.47
CA PRO A 52 3.13 -6.76 -10.29
C PRO A 52 4.33 -5.86 -10.62
N ARG A 53 5.19 -6.26 -11.55
CA ARG A 53 6.38 -5.47 -11.94
C ARG A 53 5.98 -4.16 -12.59
N LEU A 54 4.96 -4.19 -13.45
CA LEU A 54 4.42 -2.97 -14.06
C LEU A 54 3.74 -2.09 -13.03
N VAL A 55 3.00 -2.65 -12.07
CA VAL A 55 2.40 -1.89 -10.97
C VAL A 55 3.49 -1.17 -10.16
N PHE A 56 4.51 -1.89 -9.70
CA PHE A 56 5.62 -1.26 -8.97
C PHE A 56 6.32 -0.19 -9.81
N LEU A 57 6.62 -0.47 -11.08
CA LEU A 57 7.32 0.47 -11.96
C LEU A 57 6.50 1.72 -12.30
N ILE A 58 5.19 1.60 -12.45
CA ILE A 58 4.32 2.72 -12.85
C ILE A 58 3.91 3.56 -11.65
N PHE A 59 3.63 2.95 -10.49
CA PHE A 59 3.11 3.67 -9.33
C PHE A 59 4.20 4.15 -8.38
N VAL A 60 5.23 3.36 -8.09
CA VAL A 60 6.23 3.73 -7.06
C VAL A 60 7.05 4.96 -7.48
N PRO A 61 7.63 5.05 -8.69
CA PRO A 61 8.47 6.20 -9.03
C PRO A 61 7.74 7.54 -9.01
N PRO A 62 6.51 7.69 -9.57
CA PRO A 62 5.77 8.95 -9.45
C PRO A 62 5.39 9.31 -8.01
N LEU A 63 5.04 8.32 -7.17
CA LEU A 63 4.72 8.56 -5.76
C LEU A 63 5.95 9.05 -4.98
N LEU A 64 7.10 8.39 -5.19
CA LEU A 64 8.37 8.81 -4.58
C LEU A 64 8.84 10.19 -5.09
N TYR A 65 8.64 10.47 -6.38
CA TYR A 65 8.94 11.78 -6.95
C TYR A 65 8.06 12.88 -6.34
N ARG A 66 6.77 12.63 -6.16
CA ARG A 66 5.88 13.57 -5.49
C ARG A 66 6.28 13.79 -4.03
N ALA A 67 6.65 12.73 -3.32
CA ALA A 67 7.13 12.82 -1.94
C ALA A 67 8.42 13.64 -1.84
N SER A 68 9.34 13.50 -2.80
CA SER A 68 10.59 14.27 -2.81
C SER A 68 10.38 15.75 -3.07
N LEU A 69 9.38 16.13 -3.90
CA LEU A 69 9.04 17.54 -4.13
C LEU A 69 8.47 18.23 -2.88
N LEU A 70 7.83 17.48 -1.98
CA LEU A 70 7.31 17.99 -0.71
C LEU A 70 8.41 18.09 0.36
N ALA A 71 9.57 17.45 0.15
CA ALA A 71 10.66 17.43 1.11
C ALA A 71 11.60 18.64 0.94
N SER A 72 11.72 19.45 1.98
CA SER A 72 12.65 20.59 2.05
C SER A 72 14.00 20.14 2.61
N TYR A 73 15.09 20.39 1.89
CA TYR A 73 16.44 20.07 2.35
C TYR A 73 16.78 20.72 3.69
N ARG A 74 16.31 21.95 3.92
CA ARG A 74 16.53 22.70 5.16
C ARG A 74 15.83 22.02 6.35
N ASP A 75 14.61 21.55 6.14
CA ASP A 75 13.81 20.90 7.19
C ASP A 75 14.34 19.50 7.50
N VAL A 76 14.80 18.77 6.47
CA VAL A 76 15.48 17.49 6.65
C VAL A 76 16.75 17.65 7.48
N ARG A 77 17.56 18.67 7.20
CA ARG A 77 18.78 18.94 7.98
C ARG A 77 18.46 19.32 9.43
N ALA A 78 17.41 20.12 9.65
CA ALA A 78 16.99 20.51 11.00
C ALA A 78 16.43 19.32 11.81
N ASN A 79 15.78 18.36 11.15
CA ASN A 79 15.09 17.23 11.79
C ASN A 79 15.75 15.86 11.52
N PHE A 80 17.04 15.85 11.18
CA PHE A 80 17.72 14.63 10.73
C PHE A 80 17.63 13.46 11.72
N ARG A 81 17.76 13.74 13.03
CA ARG A 81 17.68 12.72 14.09
C ARG A 81 16.26 12.13 14.20
N PRO A 82 15.18 12.92 14.34
CA PRO A 82 13.81 12.41 14.26
C PRO A 82 13.53 11.62 12.98
N ILE A 83 13.97 12.11 11.82
CA ILE A 83 13.75 11.44 10.53
C ILE A 83 14.42 10.07 10.49
N LEU A 84 15.67 9.96 10.94
CA LEU A 84 16.33 8.65 11.02
C LEU A 84 15.67 7.72 12.02
N SER A 85 15.24 8.24 13.18
CA SER A 85 14.58 7.42 14.20
C SER A 85 13.23 6.89 13.73
N LEU A 86 12.40 7.74 13.12
CA LEU A 86 11.07 7.38 12.65
C LEU A 86 11.09 6.68 11.28
N GLY A 87 12.08 6.96 10.45
CA GLY A 87 12.23 6.35 9.13
C GLY A 87 12.94 5.01 9.21
N VAL A 88 14.15 4.96 9.78
CA VAL A 88 14.96 3.74 9.83
C VAL A 88 14.69 2.94 11.10
N GLY A 89 14.74 3.62 12.26
CA GLY A 89 14.58 2.96 13.56
C GLY A 89 13.21 2.28 13.71
N HIS A 90 12.13 3.02 13.44
CA HIS A 90 10.77 2.49 13.50
C HIS A 90 10.54 1.35 12.51
N VAL A 91 10.99 1.48 11.26
CA VAL A 91 10.81 0.44 10.23
C VAL A 91 11.52 -0.85 10.61
N LEU A 92 12.76 -0.77 11.09
CA LEU A 92 13.48 -1.95 11.58
C LEU A 92 12.78 -2.58 12.79
N PHE A 93 12.37 -1.75 13.75
CA PHE A 93 11.68 -2.21 14.95
C PHE A 93 10.36 -2.92 14.59
N ALA A 94 9.49 -2.28 13.80
CA ALA A 94 8.23 -2.85 13.36
C ALA A 94 8.44 -4.12 12.53
N THR A 95 9.43 -4.14 11.64
CA THR A 95 9.77 -5.35 10.86
C THR A 95 10.12 -6.52 11.75
N ILE A 96 10.98 -6.33 12.76
CA ILE A 96 11.38 -7.38 13.70
C ILE A 96 10.18 -7.85 14.55
N VAL A 97 9.40 -6.91 15.09
CA VAL A 97 8.24 -7.23 15.93
C VAL A 97 7.20 -8.00 15.13
N ILE A 98 6.85 -7.54 13.93
CA ILE A 98 5.87 -8.21 13.07
C ILE A 98 6.37 -9.58 12.63
N ALA A 99 7.65 -9.71 12.24
CA ALA A 99 8.23 -10.99 11.86
C ALA A 99 8.19 -12.00 13.03
N TRP A 100 8.56 -11.55 14.23
CA TRP A 100 8.50 -12.38 15.43
C TRP A 100 7.06 -12.82 15.74
N VAL A 101 6.09 -11.90 15.72
CA VAL A 101 4.68 -12.24 15.94
C VAL A 101 4.17 -13.21 14.87
N ALA A 102 4.44 -12.95 13.59
CA ALA A 102 3.98 -13.79 12.48
C ALA A 102 4.57 -15.20 12.54
N HIS A 103 5.86 -15.34 12.85
CA HIS A 103 6.52 -16.64 12.98
C HIS A 103 5.93 -17.48 14.13
N ASN A 104 5.56 -16.84 15.25
CA ASN A 104 4.96 -17.54 16.38
C ASN A 104 3.46 -17.83 16.17
N ALA A 105 2.73 -16.93 15.50
CA ALA A 105 1.29 -17.08 15.28
C ALA A 105 0.94 -18.07 14.17
N ILE A 106 1.83 -18.26 13.18
CA ILE A 106 1.60 -19.12 12.01
C ILE A 106 2.54 -20.33 12.09
N PRO A 107 2.03 -21.52 12.46
CA PRO A 107 2.85 -22.73 12.54
C PRO A 107 3.55 -23.03 11.22
N GLY A 108 4.87 -23.22 11.26
CA GLY A 108 5.67 -23.60 10.10
C GLY A 108 6.07 -22.45 9.16
N LEU A 109 5.78 -21.19 9.49
CA LEU A 109 6.22 -20.04 8.68
C LEU A 109 7.74 -19.85 8.78
N PRO A 110 8.52 -19.91 7.69
CA PRO A 110 9.96 -19.66 7.76
C PRO A 110 10.28 -18.21 8.16
N TRP A 111 11.41 -18.00 8.84
CA TRP A 111 11.87 -16.66 9.23
C TRP A 111 11.99 -15.70 8.04
N ALA A 112 12.47 -16.18 6.89
CA ALA A 112 12.59 -15.35 5.68
C ALA A 112 11.24 -14.76 5.24
N SER A 113 10.18 -15.57 5.24
CA SER A 113 8.82 -15.13 4.90
C SER A 113 8.24 -14.20 5.96
N ALA A 114 8.51 -14.47 7.24
CA ALA A 114 8.07 -13.60 8.34
C ALA A 114 8.73 -12.21 8.28
N PHE A 115 10.03 -12.15 8.01
CA PHE A 115 10.74 -10.88 7.79
C PHE A 115 10.28 -10.16 6.53
N ALA A 116 9.98 -10.88 5.44
CA ALA A 116 9.41 -10.29 4.24
C ALA A 116 8.05 -9.64 4.52
N LEU A 117 7.18 -10.31 5.29
CA LEU A 117 5.90 -9.76 5.72
C LEU A 117 6.09 -8.51 6.60
N GLY A 118 6.99 -8.57 7.58
CA GLY A 118 7.33 -7.43 8.41
C GLY A 118 7.84 -6.23 7.60
N ALA A 119 8.68 -6.47 6.59
CA ALA A 119 9.26 -5.43 5.75
C ALA A 119 8.26 -4.76 4.80
N VAL A 120 7.22 -5.48 4.35
CA VAL A 120 6.18 -4.93 3.48
C VAL A 120 5.18 -4.07 4.29
N VAL A 121 4.94 -4.41 5.56
CA VAL A 121 3.94 -3.74 6.42
C VAL A 121 4.53 -2.58 7.23
N SER A 122 5.83 -2.61 7.53
CA SER A 122 6.47 -1.64 8.43
C SER A 122 6.61 -0.20 7.91
N PRO A 123 6.73 0.09 6.60
CA PRO A 123 6.85 1.47 6.13
C PRO A 123 5.55 2.25 6.41
N PRO A 124 5.63 3.42 7.08
CA PRO A 124 4.47 4.28 7.24
C PRO A 124 4.05 4.86 5.88
N ASP A 125 2.75 5.01 5.68
CA ASP A 125 2.22 5.73 4.51
C ASP A 125 2.49 7.24 4.66
N VAL A 126 2.65 7.93 3.53
CA VAL A 126 3.01 9.37 3.45
C VAL A 126 1.81 10.29 3.32
#